data_AF-A0A483N946-F1
#
_entry.id   AF-A0A483N946-F1
#
_cell.length_a   1.000
_cell.length_b   1.000
_cell.length_c   1.000
_cell.angle_alpha   90.00
_cell.angle_beta   90.00
_cell.angle_gamma   90.00
#
_symmetry.space_group_name_H-M   'P 1'
#
loop_
_entity.id
_entity.type
_entity.pdbx_description
1 polymer ?
#
loop_
_entity_poly.entity_id
_entity_poly.type
_entity_poly.pdbx_seq_one_letter_code
_entity_poly.pdbx_strand_id
1 'polypeptide(L)' 'MNDVAVWVLNYKYSAPGLENCVGIHFIAAVENETLEQLNDRFYAEIEAECIKKHGSFKIKSGEISAYQMKNQ' A
#
# COMPACT_ATOMS: atom_id res chain seq x y z
N MET A 1 21.02 -7.78 -7.14
CA MET A 1 19.80 -8.45 -6.67
C MET A 1 19.11 -7.48 -5.74
N ASN A 2 17.89 -7.07 -6.06
CA ASN A 2 17.13 -6.17 -5.20
C ASN A 2 16.71 -6.95 -3.95
N ASP A 3 17.37 -6.64 -2.83
CA ASP A 3 17.22 -7.28 -1.53
C ASP A 3 15.95 -6.81 -0.80
N VAL A 4 14.86 -6.60 -1.57
CA VAL A 4 13.58 -6.11 -1.05
C VAL A 4 12.70 -7.33 -0.84
N ALA A 5 12.39 -7.64 0.41
CA ALA A 5 11.50 -8.75 0.76
C ALA A 5 10.02 -8.31 0.75
N VAL A 6 9.76 -7.07 1.20
CA VAL A 6 8.42 -6.51 1.34
C VAL A 6 8.42 -5.05 0.90
N TRP A 7 7.36 -4.64 0.24
CA TRP A 7 7.07 -3.24 0.00
C TRP A 7 6.05 -2.74 1.00
N VAL A 8 6.23 -1.50 1.45
CA VAL A 8 5.34 -0.85 2.40
C VAL A 8 4.79 0.41 1.78
N LEU A 9 3.47 0.57 1.80
CA LEU A 9 2.79 1.79 1.40
C LEU A 9 2.19 2.46 2.62
N ASN A 10 2.72 3.63 2.96
CA ASN A 10 2.14 4.53 3.94
C ASN A 10 1.23 5.50 3.20
N TYR A 11 -0.07 5.48 3.46
CA TYR A 11 -1.03 6.31 2.74
C TYR A 11 -1.96 7.05 3.68
N LYS A 12 -2.42 8.22 3.22
CA LYS A 12 -3.50 8.98 3.85
C LYS A 12 -4.75 8.79 3.03
N TYR A 13 -5.85 8.52 3.70
CA TYR A 13 -7.14 8.38 3.05
C TYR A 13 -8.23 9.13 3.80
N SER A 14 -9.36 9.31 3.15
CA SER A 14 -10.58 9.83 3.76
C SER A 14 -11.73 8.93 3.34
N ALA A 15 -12.63 8.68 4.27
CA ALA A 15 -13.83 7.89 4.06
C ALA A 15 -15.04 8.63 4.64
N PRO A 16 -16.28 8.25 4.29
CA PRO A 16 -17.47 8.87 4.86
C PRO A 16 -17.45 8.81 6.40
N GLY A 17 -17.46 9.97 7.06
CA GLY A 17 -17.40 10.08 8.52
C GLY A 17 -16.00 9.94 9.13
N LEU A 18 -14.95 9.77 8.31
CA LEU A 18 -13.57 9.64 8.73
C LEU A 18 -12.65 10.54 7.90
N GLU A 19 -12.21 11.64 8.49
CA GLU A 19 -11.30 12.60 7.88
C GLU A 19 -9.86 12.40 8.37
N ASN A 20 -8.89 12.53 7.46
CA ASN A 20 -7.45 12.45 7.77
C ASN A 20 -6.95 11.10 8.33
N CYS A 21 -7.47 9.97 7.83
CA CYS A 21 -6.98 8.66 8.22
C CYS A 21 -5.59 8.36 7.65
N VAL A 22 -4.82 7.59 8.40
CA VAL A 22 -3.53 7.02 7.97
C VAL A 22 -3.67 5.50 7.88
N GLY A 23 -3.17 4.92 6.81
CA GLY A 23 -3.12 3.49 6.58
C GLY A 23 -1.69 3.06 6.24
N ILE A 24 -1.35 1.85 6.64
CA ILE A 24 -0.08 1.21 6.28
C ILE A 24 -0.45 -0.13 5.65
N HIS A 25 0.03 -0.38 4.43
CA HIS A 25 -0.19 -1.62 3.72
C HIS A 25 1.13 -2.29 3.38
N PHE A 26 1.16 -3.62 3.42
CA PHE A 26 2.36 -4.42 3.19
C PHE A 26 2.07 -5.42 2.08
N ILE A 27 2.90 -5.46 1.05
CA ILE A 27 2.83 -6.50 0.02
C ILE A 27 4.18 -7.17 -0.19
N ALA A 28 4.16 -8.47 -0.43
CA ALA A 28 5.37 -9.22 -0.75
C ALA A 28 5.97 -8.72 -2.06
N ALA A 29 7.30 -8.54 -2.06
CA ALA A 29 8.04 -8.20 -3.25
C ALA A 29 7.99 -9.36 -4.26
N VAL A 30 7.79 -9.02 -5.52
CA VAL A 30 7.79 -9.98 -6.63
C VAL A 30 9.01 -9.71 -7.50
N GLU A 31 9.67 -10.79 -7.92
CA GLU A 31 10.87 -10.70 -8.75
C GLU A 31 10.51 -10.13 -10.13
N ASN A 32 11.31 -9.19 -10.62
CA ASN A 32 11.09 -8.45 -11.88
C ASN A 32 9.79 -7.61 -11.93
N GLU A 33 9.19 -7.29 -10.79
CA GLU A 33 8.04 -6.39 -10.72
C GLU A 33 8.46 -4.94 -11.02
N THR A 34 7.70 -4.26 -11.88
CA THR A 34 7.90 -2.83 -12.15
C THR A 34 7.21 -1.97 -11.09
N LEU A 35 7.63 -0.71 -10.96
CA LEU A 35 6.99 0.23 -10.05
C LEU A 35 5.49 0.43 -10.37
N GLU A 36 5.10 0.34 -11.64
CA GLU A 36 3.70 0.43 -12.07
C GLU A 36 2.88 -0.77 -11.59
N GLN A 37 3.41 -1.99 -11.75
CA GLN A 37 2.77 -3.22 -11.24
C GLN A 37 2.66 -3.22 -9.72
N LEU A 38 3.71 -2.76 -9.04
CA LEU A 38 3.71 -2.60 -7.59
C LEU A 38 2.61 -1.64 -7.13
N ASN A 39 2.50 -0.48 -7.78
CA ASN A 39 1.44 0.49 -7.49
C ASN A 39 0.06 -0.13 -7.70
N ASP A 40 -0.18 -0.76 -8.86
CA ASP A 40 -1.47 -1.37 -9.19
C ASP A 40 -1.91 -2.39 -8.13
N ARG A 41 -0.99 -3.26 -7.68
CA ARG A 41 -1.24 -4.22 -6.59
C ARG A 41 -1.61 -3.54 -5.28
N PHE A 42 -0.87 -2.50 -4.89
CA PHE A 42 -1.18 -1.73 -3.69
C PHE A 42 -2.57 -1.10 -3.76
N TYR A 43 -2.88 -0.43 -4.87
CA TYR A 43 -4.18 0.20 -5.05
C TYR A 43 -5.30 -0.83 -5.07
N ALA A 44 -5.12 -1.99 -5.71
CA ALA A 44 -6.12 -3.05 -5.74
C ALA A 44 -6.43 -3.62 -4.34
N GLU A 45 -5.40 -3.89 -3.52
CA GLU A 45 -5.62 -4.41 -2.16
C GLU A 45 -6.23 -3.35 -1.22
N ILE A 46 -5.71 -2.12 -1.26
CA ILE A 46 -6.25 -1.03 -0.45
C ILE A 46 -7.69 -0.72 -0.86
N GLU A 47 -7.99 -0.71 -2.16
CA GLU A 47 -9.34 -0.49 -2.67
C GLU A 47 -10.30 -1.57 -2.17
N ALA A 48 -9.93 -2.85 -2.32
CA ALA A 48 -10.75 -3.95 -1.85
C ALA A 48 -11.01 -3.87 -0.33
N GLU A 49 -9.98 -3.57 0.47
CA GLU A 49 -10.12 -3.45 1.93
C GLU A 49 -10.90 -2.21 2.37
N CYS A 50 -10.61 -1.04 1.81
CA CYS A 50 -11.27 0.20 2.18
C CYS A 50 -12.71 0.25 1.70
N ILE A 51 -13.03 -0.24 0.50
CA ILE A 51 -14.42 -0.38 0.04
C ILE A 51 -15.18 -1.36 0.94
N LYS A 52 -14.56 -2.49 1.30
CA LYS A 52 -15.21 -3.47 2.19
C LYS A 52 -15.49 -2.90 3.58
N LYS A 53 -14.58 -2.08 4.13
CA LYS A 53 -14.71 -1.51 5.49
C LYS A 53 -15.57 -0.26 5.55
N HIS A 54 -15.50 0.61 4.54
CA HIS A 54 -16.07 1.96 4.59
C HIS A 54 -17.05 2.27 3.44
N GLY A 55 -17.22 1.36 2.48
CA GLY A 55 -18.06 1.53 1.29
C GLY A 55 -17.41 2.42 0.23
N SER A 56 -16.95 3.60 0.61
CA SER A 56 -16.17 4.50 -0.26
C SER A 56 -14.98 5.08 0.47
N PHE A 57 -13.93 5.38 -0.29
CA PHE A 57 -12.71 5.98 0.23
C PHE A 57 -12.04 6.81 -0.86
N LYS A 58 -11.17 7.74 -0.44
CA LYS A 58 -10.35 8.55 -1.33
C LYS A 58 -8.94 8.61 -0.77
N ILE A 59 -7.97 8.08 -1.51
CA ILE A 59 -6.55 8.25 -1.19
C ILE A 59 -6.19 9.72 -1.47
N LYS A 60 -5.51 10.33 -0.49
CA LYS A 60 -5.04 11.72 -0.54
C LYS A 60 -3.56 11.80 -0.90
N SER A 61 -2.77 10.87 -0.39
CA SER A 61 -1.33 10.78 -0.61
C SER A 61 -0.84 9.38 -0.25
N GLY A 62 0.20 8.89 -0.91
CA GLY A 62 0.84 7.62 -0.56
C GLY A 62 2.34 7.68 -0.84
N GLU A 63 3.12 7.04 0.02
CA GLU A 63 4.56 6.86 -0.14
C GLU A 63 4.90 5.37 -0.05
N ILE A 64 5.51 4.86 -1.11
CA ILE A 64 5.99 3.47 -1.18
C ILE A 64 7.45 3.45 -0.75
N SER A 65 7.78 2.57 0.18
CA SER A 65 9.13 2.35 0.65
C SER A 65 9.48 0.86 0.58
N ALA A 66 10.69 0.56 0.15
CA ALA A 66 11.22 -0.80 0.24
C ALA A 66 11.53 -1.13 1.70
N TYR A 67 10.97 -2.23 2.21
CA TYR A 67 11.35 -2.78 3.50
C TYR A 67 12.27 -3.98 3.29
N GLN A 68 13.56 -3.76 3.54
CA GLN A 68 14.54 -4.83 3.57
C GLN A 68 14.42 -5.53 4.92
N MET A 69 14.04 -6.80 4.93
CA MET A 69 14.24 -7.61 6.14
C MET A 69 15.75 -7.73 6.33
N LYS A 70 16.29 -7.14 7.39
CA LYS A 70 17.64 -7.48 7.82
C LYS A 70 17.61 -8.96 8.16
N ASN A 71 18.30 -9.79 7.38
CA ASN A 71 18.66 -11.14 7.80
C ASN A 71 19.34 -11.01 9.17
N GLN A 72 18.66 -11.42 10.23
CA GLN A 72 19.26 -11.66 11.54
C GLN A 72 19.80 -13.08 11.60
#